data_AF-A0A413H1S3-F1
#
_entry.id   AF-A0A413H1S3-F1
#
_cell.length_a   1.000
_cell.length_b   1.000
_cell.length_c   1.000
_cell.angle_alpha   90.00
_cell.angle_beta   90.00
_cell.angle_gamma   90.00
#
_symmetry.space_group_name_H-M   'P 1'
#
loop_
_entity.id
_entity.type
_entity.pdbx_description
1 polymer ?
#
loop_
_entity_poly.entity_id
_entity_poly.type
_entity_poly.pdbx_seq_one_letter_code
_entity_poly.pdbx_strand_id
1 'polypeptide(L)'
;MQFISENNFAALVGTSNATVQKWAENGVYPSHWENGIKGFYLEEIEAIPEVKEMLHSRWDEEQNIHPLRKYTSVELFAGGGGLALGLSLAGFNHILLNEFDNYACNTLRMNRPKWNVIEGDVCNIDFTPLRDKVDFLSGGFPCQAFSYAGKQGGFSDTRGTLFFELARAVKEIRPKVFMGENVKGLTSHDNGRTFNTIKNTIAELGYTLVEPRVLKAIMYQVPQKRERLILIAIRNDLAEKVSFHWPSPYTRVLTLKDALYKSVIYDTDVPKSEGVKYPAKKEKVLDLVPQGGDWRNLPEDVAKEYMGGSWLLGGGKTGMARRLSLDEPSLTLTCSPCQKQTERCHPLETRPLTVREYARIQTFPDNWLFAGTMNNQYKQIGNAVPVNLAWAVGRSLIRLFNDIQAVEPTETHDCSEAVAQIIGYLKRNDAKKAFDAKIKRFKENNAKIKQLNFFDLLAEYPDGIVSSTVKEPQLEGYGKSCEIDMGKNVLICLVKKDNISKYLDKNATVYYTGKRFPSTVEPGKLYYFVPYLSGQGARDLYRIKAARVGTRKEGQTGNNPNDYRLVFEIEYIKPLFAEYKQPPLEIWHTYTDMILGEFTSAFEVAED
;
A
#
# COMPACT_ATOMS: atom_id res chain seq x y z
N MET A 1 16.31 -0.40 41.09
CA MET A 1 14.85 -0.49 40.95
C MET A 1 14.48 0.20 39.66
N GLN A 2 13.58 -0.39 38.86
CA GLN A 2 13.16 0.18 37.58
C GLN A 2 12.01 1.15 37.81
N PHE A 3 12.14 2.40 37.36
CA PHE A 3 11.13 3.43 37.56
C PHE A 3 10.18 3.57 36.36
N ILE A 4 8.89 3.79 36.64
CA ILE A 4 7.86 4.10 35.65
C ILE A 4 7.04 5.32 36.10
N SER A 5 6.85 6.30 35.22
CA SER A 5 6.02 7.47 35.51
C SER A 5 4.53 7.10 35.64
N GLU A 6 3.74 7.90 36.37
CA GLU A 6 2.29 7.68 36.50
C GLU A 6 1.60 7.56 35.13
N ASN A 7 2.00 8.37 34.15
CA ASN A 7 1.43 8.37 32.80
C ASN A 7 1.80 7.10 31.99
N ASN A 8 3.05 6.65 32.10
CA ASN A 8 3.51 5.44 31.41
C ASN A 8 2.92 4.19 32.05
N PHE A 9 2.78 4.19 33.38
CA PHE A 9 2.11 3.13 34.10
C PHE A 9 0.62 3.06 33.75
N ALA A 10 -0.08 4.20 33.66
CA ALA A 10 -1.46 4.26 33.18
C ALA A 10 -1.59 3.69 31.75
N ALA A 11 -0.64 4.00 30.87
CA ALA A 11 -0.57 3.43 29.53
C ALA A 11 -0.37 1.90 29.55
N LEU A 12 0.55 1.41 30.39
CA LEU A 12 0.89 -0.01 30.53
C LEU A 12 -0.33 -0.84 30.93
N VAL A 13 -1.03 -0.43 31.99
CA VAL A 13 -2.19 -1.17 32.51
C VAL A 13 -3.46 -0.90 31.69
N GLY A 14 -3.46 0.14 30.84
CA GLY A 14 -4.60 0.49 29.98
C GLY A 14 -5.71 1.25 30.71
N THR A 15 -5.36 2.11 31.67
CA THR A 15 -6.30 2.95 32.43
C THR A 15 -6.03 4.44 32.22
N SER A 16 -6.82 5.30 32.86
CA SER A 16 -6.64 6.75 32.78
C SER A 16 -5.56 7.25 33.74
N ASN A 17 -4.83 8.31 33.37
CA ASN A 17 -3.84 8.94 34.26
C ASN A 17 -4.49 9.36 35.59
N ALA A 18 -5.74 9.86 35.56
CA ALA A 18 -6.49 10.22 36.76
C ALA A 18 -6.77 9.02 37.68
N THR A 19 -6.93 7.82 37.13
CA THR A 19 -7.09 6.60 37.92
C THR A 19 -5.79 6.25 38.64
N VAL A 20 -4.65 6.31 37.94
CA VAL A 20 -3.33 6.04 38.52
C VAL A 20 -2.96 7.07 39.59
N GLN A 21 -3.23 8.35 39.34
CA GLN A 21 -3.02 9.43 40.31
C GLN A 21 -3.81 9.18 41.59
N LYS A 22 -5.07 8.74 41.48
CA LYS A 22 -5.87 8.34 42.65
C LYS A 22 -5.28 7.13 43.37
N TRP A 23 -4.69 6.17 42.66
CA TRP A 23 -3.99 5.04 43.31
C TRP A 23 -2.77 5.51 44.10
N ALA A 24 -2.00 6.46 43.57
CA ALA A 24 -0.89 7.08 44.28
C ALA A 24 -1.36 7.88 45.51
N GLU A 25 -2.38 8.72 45.35
CA GLU A 25 -2.96 9.55 46.42
C GLU A 25 -3.55 8.70 47.56
N ASN A 26 -4.23 7.61 47.22
CA ASN A 26 -4.83 6.70 48.19
C ASN A 26 -3.84 5.69 48.77
N GLY A 27 -2.56 5.73 48.37
CA GLY A 27 -1.53 4.79 48.83
C GLY A 27 -1.77 3.34 48.42
N VAL A 28 -2.52 3.09 47.34
CA VAL A 28 -2.73 1.73 46.80
C VAL A 28 -1.41 1.12 46.35
N TYR A 29 -0.53 1.96 45.78
CA TYR A 29 0.83 1.60 45.41
C TYR A 29 1.81 2.68 45.91
N PRO A 30 3.04 2.31 46.33
CA PRO A 30 4.03 3.29 46.79
C PRO A 30 4.47 4.22 45.66
N SER A 31 4.15 5.52 45.77
CA SER A 31 4.54 6.51 44.76
C SER A 31 5.83 7.23 45.15
N HIS A 32 6.68 7.49 44.17
CA HIS A 32 8.00 8.11 44.33
C HIS A 32 8.19 9.27 43.37
N TRP A 33 9.20 10.10 43.65
CA TRP A 33 9.65 11.18 42.77
C TRP A 33 11.06 10.89 42.28
N GLU A 34 11.24 10.89 40.96
CA GLU A 34 12.55 10.75 40.33
C GLU A 34 12.72 11.82 39.26
N ASN A 35 13.78 12.62 39.36
CA ASN A 35 14.06 13.74 38.44
C ASN A 35 12.86 14.70 38.23
N GLY A 36 12.08 14.93 39.28
CA GLY A 36 10.89 15.80 39.22
C GLY A 36 9.64 15.15 38.60
N ILE A 37 9.70 13.85 38.26
CA ILE A 37 8.58 13.07 37.73
C ILE A 37 8.06 12.15 38.83
N LYS A 38 6.73 12.15 39.02
CA LYS A 38 6.06 11.23 39.94
C LYS A 38 5.77 9.88 39.27
N GLY A 39 5.96 8.79 39.99
CA GLY A 39 5.82 7.44 39.47
C GLY A 39 5.95 6.35 40.51
N PHE A 40 6.33 5.15 40.07
CA PHE A 40 6.42 3.94 40.89
C PHE A 40 7.68 3.16 40.53
N TYR A 41 8.22 2.40 41.48
CA TYR A 41 9.21 1.38 41.15
C TYR A 41 8.51 0.06 40.81
N LEU A 42 8.90 -0.56 39.69
CA LEU A 42 8.26 -1.77 39.18
C LEU A 42 8.29 -2.91 40.21
N GLU A 43 9.37 -3.05 40.96
CA GLU A 43 9.54 -4.07 41.99
C GLU A 43 8.51 -3.97 43.14
N GLU A 44 7.98 -2.78 43.39
CA GLU A 44 6.96 -2.55 44.43
C GLU A 44 5.54 -2.80 43.95
N ILE A 45 5.35 -2.90 42.63
CA ILE A 45 4.05 -3.11 41.97
C ILE A 45 4.05 -4.39 41.12
N GLU A 46 4.93 -5.35 41.45
CA GLU A 46 5.07 -6.64 40.76
C GLU A 46 3.77 -7.45 40.72
N ALA A 47 2.84 -7.23 41.65
CA ALA A 47 1.53 -7.91 41.65
C ALA A 47 0.70 -7.65 40.38
N ILE A 48 1.05 -6.63 39.60
CA ILE A 48 0.37 -6.27 38.36
C ILE A 48 0.90 -7.15 37.22
N PRO A 49 0.03 -7.86 36.48
CA PRO A 49 0.45 -8.82 35.46
C PRO A 49 1.44 -8.26 34.44
N GLU A 50 1.19 -7.07 33.89
CA GLU A 50 2.07 -6.44 32.91
C GLU A 50 3.45 -6.09 33.50
N VAL A 51 3.48 -5.66 34.77
CA VAL A 51 4.75 -5.34 35.45
C VAL A 51 5.53 -6.62 35.75
N LYS A 52 4.85 -7.67 36.23
CA LYS A 52 5.45 -8.97 36.45
C LYS A 52 6.10 -9.53 35.18
N GLU A 53 5.40 -9.45 34.05
CA GLU A 53 5.94 -9.90 32.76
C GLU A 53 7.16 -9.08 32.33
N MET A 54 7.19 -7.76 32.60
CA MET A 54 8.35 -6.91 32.30
C MET A 54 9.56 -7.20 33.20
N LEU A 55 9.36 -7.43 34.50
CA LEU A 55 10.42 -7.72 35.46
C LEU A 55 11.08 -9.08 35.19
N HIS A 56 10.29 -10.09 34.82
CA HIS A 56 10.76 -11.46 34.55
C HIS A 56 10.90 -11.74 33.05
N SER A 57 11.09 -10.69 32.25
CA SER A 57 11.19 -10.80 30.81
C SER A 57 12.47 -11.51 30.37
N ARG A 58 12.34 -12.36 29.34
CA ARG A 58 13.47 -12.96 28.61
C ARG A 58 13.77 -12.26 27.29
N TRP A 59 13.41 -10.97 27.17
CA TRP A 59 13.50 -10.20 25.93
C TRP A 59 14.86 -10.33 25.24
N ASP A 60 15.95 -10.10 25.98
CA ASP A 60 17.33 -10.09 25.45
C ASP A 60 17.80 -11.48 25.02
N GLU A 61 17.44 -12.52 25.77
CA GLU A 61 17.71 -13.91 25.39
C GLU A 61 16.98 -14.26 24.08
N GLU A 62 15.71 -13.86 23.98
CA GLU A 62 14.89 -14.12 22.79
C GLU A 62 15.40 -13.36 21.55
N GLN A 63 16.22 -12.30 21.68
CA GLN A 63 16.73 -11.55 20.52
C GLN A 63 17.71 -12.38 19.69
N ASN A 64 18.36 -13.37 20.30
CA ASN A 64 19.33 -14.25 19.66
C ASN A 64 18.69 -15.50 19.02
N ILE A 65 17.36 -15.59 19.00
CA ILE A 65 16.65 -16.68 18.35
C ILE A 65 16.82 -16.55 16.84
N HIS A 66 17.44 -17.56 16.23
CA HIS A 66 17.63 -17.65 14.80
C HIS A 66 16.98 -18.93 14.25
N PRO A 67 16.52 -18.90 12.99
CA PRO A 67 15.91 -20.07 12.39
C PRO A 67 16.95 -21.17 12.13
N LEU A 68 16.61 -22.43 12.45
CA LEU A 68 17.49 -23.59 12.20
C LEU A 68 17.64 -23.93 10.71
N ARG A 69 16.69 -23.46 9.90
CA ARG A 69 16.74 -23.50 8.43
C ARG A 69 15.93 -22.36 7.86
N LYS A 70 15.97 -22.17 6.55
CA LYS A 70 15.11 -21.19 5.89
C LYS A 70 13.63 -21.60 6.02
N TYR A 71 12.83 -20.86 6.79
CA TYR A 71 11.39 -21.05 6.90
C TYR A 71 10.65 -20.20 5.88
N THR A 72 9.81 -20.84 5.05
CA THR A 72 9.06 -20.14 3.98
C THR A 72 7.75 -19.58 4.51
N SER A 73 7.39 -18.37 4.05
CA SER A 73 6.15 -17.71 4.45
C SER A 73 5.37 -17.15 3.27
N VAL A 74 4.04 -17.18 3.41
CA VAL A 74 3.09 -16.44 2.57
C VAL A 74 2.37 -15.43 3.45
N GLU A 75 2.28 -14.17 3.00
CA GLU A 75 1.53 -13.13 3.71
C GLU A 75 0.37 -12.62 2.86
N LEU A 76 -0.84 -12.58 3.43
CA LEU A 76 -2.02 -12.00 2.82
C LEU A 76 -2.34 -10.65 3.46
N PHE A 77 -2.87 -9.72 2.67
CA PHE A 77 -3.20 -8.37 3.13
C PHE A 77 -1.98 -7.62 3.67
N ALA A 78 -0.85 -7.71 2.96
CA ALA A 78 0.46 -7.25 3.43
C ALA A 78 0.55 -5.74 3.74
N GLY A 79 -0.35 -4.94 3.17
CA GLY A 79 -0.41 -3.49 3.34
C GLY A 79 0.92 -2.81 3.04
N GLY A 80 1.24 -1.76 3.80
CA GLY A 80 2.53 -1.07 3.69
C GLY A 80 3.75 -1.88 4.17
N GLY A 81 3.55 -3.14 4.58
CA GLY A 81 4.62 -4.07 4.94
C GLY A 81 5.03 -4.09 6.41
N GLY A 82 4.21 -3.59 7.34
CA GLY A 82 4.57 -3.59 8.77
C GLY A 82 4.72 -5.00 9.36
N LEU A 83 3.73 -5.86 9.12
CA LEU A 83 3.76 -7.27 9.53
C LEU A 83 4.84 -8.04 8.77
N ALA A 84 4.81 -7.96 7.43
CA ALA A 84 5.81 -8.58 6.56
C ALA A 84 7.26 -8.24 6.94
N LEU A 85 7.56 -6.96 7.19
CA LEU A 85 8.90 -6.55 7.57
C LEU A 85 9.29 -7.12 8.94
N GLY A 86 8.42 -7.05 9.95
CA GLY A 86 8.71 -7.61 11.26
C GLY A 86 8.98 -9.11 11.22
N LEU A 87 8.16 -9.87 10.48
CA LEU A 87 8.36 -11.31 10.28
C LEU A 87 9.64 -11.63 9.51
N SER A 88 9.97 -10.82 8.49
CA SER A 88 11.22 -10.97 7.74
C SER A 88 12.45 -10.69 8.60
N LEU A 89 12.39 -9.67 9.46
CA LEU A 89 13.46 -9.35 10.43
C LEU A 89 13.63 -10.46 11.47
N ALA A 90 12.57 -11.20 11.80
CA ALA A 90 12.67 -12.36 12.70
C ALA A 90 13.35 -13.57 12.02
N GLY A 91 13.37 -13.61 10.69
CA GLY A 91 14.05 -14.66 9.92
C GLY A 91 13.17 -15.43 8.94
N PHE A 92 11.89 -15.07 8.79
CA PHE A 92 11.04 -15.69 7.77
C PHE A 92 11.42 -15.24 6.36
N ASN A 93 11.38 -16.18 5.41
CA ASN A 93 11.55 -15.91 4.00
C ASN A 93 10.18 -15.90 3.29
N HIS A 94 9.70 -14.69 2.99
CA HIS A 94 8.49 -14.51 2.20
C HIS A 94 8.69 -15.00 0.77
N ILE A 95 7.96 -16.04 0.39
CA ILE A 95 7.94 -16.54 -0.98
C ILE A 95 6.89 -15.83 -1.84
N LEU A 96 5.85 -15.27 -1.21
CA LEU A 96 4.73 -14.59 -1.85
C LEU A 96 4.06 -13.65 -0.84
N LEU A 97 3.75 -12.43 -1.27
CA LEU A 97 2.89 -11.51 -0.52
C LEU A 97 1.73 -11.08 -1.42
N ASN A 98 0.51 -11.08 -0.89
CA ASN A 98 -0.65 -10.52 -1.57
C ASN A 98 -1.10 -9.21 -0.94
N GLU A 99 -1.36 -8.21 -1.77
CA GLU A 99 -1.93 -6.92 -1.38
C GLU A 99 -2.84 -6.38 -2.49
N PHE A 100 -3.93 -5.72 -2.10
CA PHE A 100 -4.92 -5.18 -3.04
C PHE A 100 -4.62 -3.73 -3.46
N ASP A 101 -4.14 -2.89 -2.53
CA ASP A 101 -3.84 -1.48 -2.76
C ASP A 101 -2.53 -1.33 -3.55
N ASN A 102 -2.63 -0.77 -4.77
CA ASN A 102 -1.48 -0.56 -5.66
C ASN A 102 -0.34 0.22 -5.00
N TYR A 103 -0.64 1.27 -4.22
CA TYR A 103 0.41 2.06 -3.56
C TYR A 103 1.14 1.25 -2.50
N ALA A 104 0.42 0.42 -1.74
CA ALA A 104 1.01 -0.52 -0.80
C ALA A 104 1.87 -1.58 -1.53
N CYS A 105 1.41 -2.12 -2.66
CA CYS A 105 2.20 -3.03 -3.49
C CYS A 105 3.52 -2.39 -3.95
N ASN A 106 3.48 -1.14 -4.41
CA ASN A 106 4.67 -0.41 -4.85
C ASN A 106 5.62 -0.10 -3.68
N THR A 107 5.09 0.21 -2.50
CA THR A 107 5.89 0.29 -1.26
C THR A 107 6.65 -1.01 -1.01
N LEU A 108 5.98 -2.17 -1.07
CA LEU A 108 6.63 -3.46 -0.87
C LEU A 108 7.74 -3.72 -1.92
N ARG A 109 7.43 -3.54 -3.21
CA ARG A 109 8.37 -3.77 -4.32
C ARG A 109 9.60 -2.86 -4.25
N MET A 110 9.40 -1.59 -3.92
CA MET A 110 10.49 -0.62 -3.82
C MET A 110 11.46 -0.96 -2.69
N ASN A 111 10.95 -1.34 -1.51
CA ASN A 111 11.80 -1.64 -0.36
C ASN A 111 12.38 -3.05 -0.39
N ARG A 112 11.71 -3.99 -1.07
CA ARG A 112 12.11 -5.39 -1.18
C ARG A 112 11.88 -5.90 -2.62
N PRO A 113 12.74 -5.53 -3.57
CA PRO A 113 12.57 -5.90 -4.99
C PRO A 113 12.54 -7.42 -5.26
N LYS A 114 13.10 -8.22 -4.34
CA LYS A 114 13.11 -9.69 -4.43
C LYS A 114 11.84 -10.34 -3.88
N TRP A 115 10.94 -9.59 -3.26
CA TRP A 115 9.68 -10.11 -2.76
C TRP A 115 8.68 -10.27 -3.91
N ASN A 116 8.06 -11.45 -4.00
CA ASN A 116 7.04 -11.72 -5.01
C ASN A 116 5.69 -11.13 -4.56
N VAL A 117 5.45 -9.87 -4.93
CA VAL A 117 4.22 -9.15 -4.58
C VAL A 117 3.15 -9.36 -5.65
N ILE A 118 2.10 -10.10 -5.28
CA ILE A 118 0.88 -10.25 -6.07
C ILE A 118 -0.09 -9.13 -5.72
N GLU A 119 -0.20 -8.18 -6.64
CA GLU A 119 -1.17 -7.09 -6.58
C GLU A 119 -2.53 -7.57 -7.09
N GLY A 120 -3.54 -7.48 -6.23
CA GLY A 120 -4.91 -7.83 -6.61
C GLY A 120 -5.71 -8.42 -5.46
N ASP A 121 -6.98 -8.70 -5.76
CA ASP A 121 -7.92 -9.29 -4.83
C ASP A 121 -7.59 -10.77 -4.60
N VAL A 122 -7.33 -11.11 -3.33
CA VAL A 122 -7.02 -12.46 -2.84
C VAL A 122 -8.00 -13.52 -3.33
N CYS A 123 -9.27 -13.17 -3.54
CA CYS A 123 -10.33 -14.07 -4.02
C CYS A 123 -10.02 -14.65 -5.41
N ASN A 124 -9.14 -14.01 -6.19
CA ASN A 124 -8.79 -14.45 -7.54
C ASN A 124 -7.50 -15.29 -7.59
N ILE A 125 -6.88 -15.56 -6.43
CA ILE A 125 -5.60 -16.26 -6.35
C ILE A 125 -5.85 -17.71 -5.96
N ASP A 126 -5.43 -18.64 -6.82
CA ASP A 126 -5.36 -20.06 -6.51
C ASP A 126 -3.99 -20.37 -5.88
N PHE A 127 -4.00 -20.78 -4.60
CA PHE A 127 -2.79 -21.12 -3.86
C PHE A 127 -2.47 -22.62 -3.89
N THR A 128 -3.27 -23.44 -4.58
CA THR A 128 -3.05 -24.89 -4.68
C THR A 128 -1.64 -25.29 -5.14
N PRO A 129 -0.95 -24.55 -6.05
CA PRO A 129 0.45 -24.89 -6.42
C PRO A 129 1.44 -24.89 -5.25
N LEU A 130 1.13 -24.19 -4.15
CA LEU A 130 1.93 -24.06 -2.93
C LEU A 130 1.61 -25.11 -1.86
N ARG A 131 0.63 -26.00 -2.12
CA ARG A 131 0.21 -27.04 -1.19
C ARG A 131 1.40 -27.83 -0.67
N ASP A 132 1.52 -27.90 0.66
CA ASP A 132 2.57 -28.64 1.39
C ASP A 132 4.01 -28.16 1.22
N LYS A 133 4.22 -26.98 0.60
CA LYS A 133 5.56 -26.41 0.37
C LYS A 133 5.90 -25.25 1.29
N VAL A 134 4.89 -24.68 1.95
CA VAL A 134 5.01 -23.46 2.76
C VAL A 134 4.96 -23.80 4.25
N ASP A 135 5.90 -23.27 5.02
CA ASP A 135 5.92 -23.48 6.46
C ASP A 135 4.86 -22.64 7.18
N PHE A 136 4.77 -21.36 6.83
CA PHE A 136 3.99 -20.36 7.55
C PHE A 136 3.06 -19.54 6.65
N LEU A 137 1.85 -19.26 7.11
CA LEU A 137 0.94 -18.31 6.48
C LEU A 137 0.51 -17.23 7.47
N SER A 138 0.69 -15.95 7.14
CA SER A 138 0.22 -14.82 7.94
C SER A 138 -0.84 -13.99 7.20
N GLY A 139 -1.71 -13.31 7.93
CA GLY A 139 -2.57 -12.27 7.34
C GLY A 139 -3.29 -11.37 8.34
N GLY A 140 -3.23 -10.06 8.10
CA GLY A 140 -4.00 -9.04 8.82
C GLY A 140 -5.33 -8.77 8.13
N PHE A 141 -6.32 -9.65 8.33
CA PHE A 141 -7.57 -9.58 7.58
C PHE A 141 -8.47 -8.43 8.10
N PRO A 142 -9.05 -7.60 7.21
CA PRO A 142 -9.94 -6.52 7.62
C PRO A 142 -11.15 -7.00 8.42
N CYS A 143 -11.45 -6.32 9.53
CA CYS A 143 -12.64 -6.57 10.35
C CYS A 143 -13.90 -6.04 9.64
N GLN A 144 -14.41 -6.78 8.67
CA GLN A 144 -15.74 -6.53 8.09
C GLN A 144 -16.81 -7.18 8.99
N ALA A 145 -17.98 -6.55 9.09
CA ALA A 145 -19.08 -7.09 9.87
C ALA A 145 -19.49 -8.45 9.29
N PHE A 146 -19.27 -9.53 10.05
CA PHE A 146 -19.77 -10.88 9.76
C PHE A 146 -21.31 -10.97 9.78
N SER A 147 -22.00 -9.82 9.94
CA SER A 147 -23.44 -9.69 10.14
C SER A 147 -24.31 -10.18 8.98
N TYR A 148 -23.72 -10.46 7.81
CA TYR A 148 -24.44 -10.96 6.63
C TYR A 148 -24.28 -12.46 6.37
N ALA A 149 -23.40 -13.16 7.09
CA ALA A 149 -23.12 -14.57 6.87
C ALA A 149 -24.08 -15.46 7.69
N GLY A 150 -25.27 -15.69 7.14
CA GLY A 150 -26.07 -16.92 7.22
C GLY A 150 -26.33 -17.58 8.57
N LYS A 151 -27.62 -17.67 8.95
CA LYS A 151 -28.12 -18.67 9.91
C LYS A 151 -27.74 -20.08 9.42
N GLN A 152 -26.86 -20.78 10.15
CA GLN A 152 -26.67 -22.25 10.08
C GLN A 152 -26.33 -22.84 8.69
N GLY A 153 -25.23 -22.42 8.09
CA GLY A 153 -24.60 -23.16 6.98
C GLY A 153 -23.08 -23.16 7.16
N GLY A 154 -22.43 -24.33 7.05
CA GLY A 154 -20.98 -24.49 7.20
C GLY A 154 -20.14 -23.73 6.16
N PHE A 155 -18.90 -24.19 5.94
CA PHE A 155 -17.89 -23.58 5.05
C PHE A 155 -18.38 -23.08 3.66
N SER A 156 -19.48 -23.62 3.15
CA SER A 156 -20.08 -23.27 1.85
C SER A 156 -20.99 -22.03 1.86
N ASP A 157 -21.48 -21.57 3.01
CA ASP A 157 -22.60 -20.61 3.09
C ASP A 157 -22.20 -19.20 3.57
N THR A 158 -20.93 -18.97 3.90
CA THR A 158 -20.44 -17.73 4.50
C THR A 158 -19.53 -16.91 3.56
N ARG A 159 -19.73 -17.11 2.25
CA ARG A 159 -19.05 -16.45 1.13
C ARG A 159 -19.22 -14.91 1.23
N GLY A 160 -18.23 -14.23 1.79
CA GLY A 160 -18.22 -12.76 1.77
C GLY A 160 -17.25 -12.04 2.71
N THR A 161 -16.67 -12.70 3.72
CA THR A 161 -15.70 -12.04 4.61
C THR A 161 -14.26 -12.46 4.30
N LEU A 162 -13.32 -11.51 4.41
CA LEU A 162 -11.90 -11.72 4.11
C LEU A 162 -11.21 -12.73 5.04
N PHE A 163 -11.81 -13.06 6.19
CA PHE A 163 -11.36 -14.19 7.01
C PHE A 163 -11.54 -15.54 6.30
N PHE A 164 -12.63 -15.74 5.55
CA PHE A 164 -12.83 -16.99 4.82
C PHE A 164 -11.86 -17.14 3.64
N GLU A 165 -11.38 -16.04 3.06
CA GLU A 165 -10.31 -16.08 2.07
C GLU A 165 -8.96 -16.46 2.68
N LEU A 166 -8.67 -15.99 3.91
CA LEU A 166 -7.53 -16.49 4.69
C LEU A 166 -7.68 -17.99 4.95
N ALA A 167 -8.86 -18.44 5.39
CA ALA A 167 -9.16 -19.86 5.63
C ALA A 167 -9.05 -20.71 4.35
N ARG A 168 -9.48 -20.20 3.20
CA ARG A 168 -9.34 -20.83 1.88
C ARG A 168 -7.86 -20.99 1.52
N ALA A 169 -7.07 -19.95 1.66
CA ALA A 169 -5.63 -20.02 1.41
C ALA A 169 -4.95 -21.02 2.35
N VAL A 170 -5.31 -21.07 3.63
CA VAL A 170 -4.83 -22.09 4.58
C VAL A 170 -5.22 -23.50 4.13
N LYS A 171 -6.44 -23.71 3.63
CA LYS A 171 -6.90 -25.00 3.11
C LYS A 171 -6.12 -25.44 1.87
N GLU A 172 -5.83 -24.52 0.96
CA GLU A 172 -5.11 -24.77 -0.30
C GLU A 172 -3.62 -25.01 -0.06
N ILE A 173 -2.98 -24.18 0.78
CA ILE A 173 -1.53 -24.22 1.08
C ILE A 173 -1.20 -25.33 2.09
N ARG A 174 -2.08 -25.56 3.08
CA ARG A 174 -1.88 -26.47 4.21
C ARG A 174 -0.55 -26.21 4.98
N PRO A 175 -0.27 -24.97 5.42
CA PRO A 175 0.97 -24.63 6.13
C PRO A 175 1.09 -25.39 7.47
N LYS A 176 2.29 -25.42 8.07
CA LYS A 176 2.46 -26.02 9.41
C LYS A 176 1.82 -25.17 10.50
N VAL A 177 1.91 -23.85 10.35
CA VAL A 177 1.33 -22.85 11.26
C VAL A 177 0.72 -21.74 10.42
N PHE A 178 -0.38 -21.16 10.88
CA PHE A 178 -0.84 -19.88 10.36
C PHE A 178 -1.18 -18.89 11.47
N MET A 179 -1.10 -17.61 11.12
CA MET A 179 -1.35 -16.48 11.99
C MET A 179 -2.40 -15.55 11.40
N GLY A 180 -3.40 -15.21 12.22
CA GLY A 180 -4.33 -14.11 11.94
C GLY A 180 -4.04 -12.92 12.85
N GLU A 181 -3.95 -11.73 12.27
CA GLU A 181 -3.93 -10.47 13.03
C GLU A 181 -5.27 -9.73 12.87
N ASN A 182 -5.75 -9.13 13.96
CA ASN A 182 -6.92 -8.27 13.92
C ASN A 182 -6.96 -7.26 15.09
N VAL A 183 -7.97 -6.39 15.07
CA VAL A 183 -8.28 -5.45 16.15
C VAL A 183 -8.82 -6.17 17.39
N LYS A 184 -8.53 -5.62 18.58
CA LYS A 184 -9.01 -6.13 19.88
C LYS A 184 -10.53 -6.37 19.93
N GLY A 185 -11.31 -5.52 19.26
CA GLY A 185 -12.79 -5.59 19.28
C GLY A 185 -13.39 -6.85 18.67
N LEU A 186 -12.60 -7.66 17.94
CA LEU A 186 -13.07 -8.90 17.31
C LEU A 186 -13.60 -9.92 18.34
N THR A 187 -13.00 -9.99 19.54
CA THR A 187 -13.41 -10.95 20.59
C THR A 187 -14.82 -10.68 21.13
N SER A 188 -15.21 -9.40 21.17
CA SER A 188 -16.53 -8.95 21.62
C SER A 188 -17.54 -8.75 20.49
N HIS A 189 -17.12 -8.90 19.23
CA HIS A 189 -17.97 -8.62 18.08
C HIS A 189 -19.14 -9.61 18.01
N ASP A 190 -20.34 -9.10 17.72
CA ASP A 190 -21.57 -9.88 17.59
C ASP A 190 -21.84 -10.81 18.78
N ASN A 191 -21.65 -10.30 20.01
CA ASN A 191 -21.78 -11.05 21.27
C ASN A 191 -20.92 -12.33 21.31
N GLY A 192 -19.75 -12.31 20.68
CA GLY A 192 -18.79 -13.43 20.63
C GLY A 192 -19.08 -14.46 19.54
N ARG A 193 -20.18 -14.35 18.78
CA ARG A 193 -20.51 -15.31 17.70
C ARG A 193 -19.43 -15.33 16.62
N THR A 194 -18.97 -14.16 16.19
CA THR A 194 -17.90 -14.06 15.19
C THR A 194 -16.64 -14.81 15.60
N PHE A 195 -16.24 -14.66 16.86
CA PHE A 195 -15.04 -15.31 17.37
C PHE A 195 -15.22 -16.84 17.49
N ASN A 196 -16.40 -17.31 17.88
CA ASN A 196 -16.71 -18.74 17.89
C ASN A 196 -16.72 -19.33 16.47
N THR A 197 -17.26 -18.63 15.48
CA THR A 197 -17.17 -19.04 14.08
C THR A 197 -15.72 -19.19 13.63
N ILE A 198 -14.86 -18.22 13.96
CA ILE A 198 -13.42 -18.31 13.68
C ILE A 198 -12.83 -19.56 14.32
N LYS A 199 -13.06 -19.81 15.61
CA LYS A 199 -12.56 -21.01 16.31
C LYS A 199 -13.00 -22.30 15.63
N ASN A 200 -14.28 -22.41 15.27
CA ASN A 200 -14.84 -23.58 14.60
C ASN A 200 -14.22 -23.80 13.22
N THR A 201 -14.08 -22.73 12.42
CA THR A 201 -13.43 -22.81 11.10
C THR A 201 -11.98 -23.26 11.21
N ILE A 202 -11.22 -22.78 12.21
CA ILE A 202 -9.84 -23.22 12.44
C ILE A 202 -9.79 -24.73 12.75
N ALA A 203 -10.71 -25.22 13.58
CA ALA A 203 -10.82 -26.65 13.89
C ALA A 203 -11.19 -27.49 12.66
N GLU A 204 -12.16 -27.03 11.85
CA GLU A 204 -12.58 -27.69 10.59
C GLU A 204 -11.45 -27.78 9.55
N LEU A 205 -10.52 -26.82 9.55
CA LEU A 205 -9.32 -26.85 8.70
C LEU A 205 -8.26 -27.85 9.16
N GLY A 206 -8.43 -28.47 10.34
CA GLY A 206 -7.45 -29.40 10.92
C GLY A 206 -6.31 -28.71 11.67
N TYR A 207 -6.59 -27.59 12.34
CA TYR A 207 -5.63 -26.86 13.15
C TYR A 207 -6.12 -26.66 14.58
N THR A 208 -5.17 -26.66 15.51
CA THR A 208 -5.37 -26.37 16.92
C THR A 208 -5.03 -24.91 17.16
N LEU A 209 -6.01 -24.14 17.64
CA LEU A 209 -5.83 -22.74 17.99
C LEU A 209 -5.14 -22.63 19.37
N VAL A 210 -4.00 -21.97 19.41
CA VAL A 210 -3.37 -21.52 20.67
C VAL A 210 -4.23 -20.43 21.29
N GLU A 211 -4.38 -20.43 22.61
CA GLU A 211 -5.24 -19.47 23.32
C GLU A 211 -4.97 -18.03 22.85
N PRO A 212 -5.93 -17.38 22.17
CA PRO A 212 -5.73 -16.08 21.56
C PRO A 212 -5.32 -15.00 22.55
N ARG A 213 -4.38 -14.14 22.16
CA ARG A 213 -3.89 -13.06 23.03
C ARG A 213 -4.02 -11.69 22.37
N VAL A 214 -4.47 -10.71 23.16
CA VAL A 214 -4.38 -9.30 22.79
C VAL A 214 -3.03 -8.76 23.27
N LEU A 215 -2.15 -8.43 22.34
CA LEU A 215 -0.84 -7.86 22.62
C LEU A 215 -0.90 -6.33 22.63
N LYS A 216 -0.31 -5.72 23.65
CA LYS A 216 -0.13 -4.26 23.76
C LYS A 216 1.22 -3.88 23.14
N ALA A 217 1.23 -3.15 22.04
CA ALA A 217 2.45 -2.76 21.31
C ALA A 217 3.47 -2.03 22.21
N ILE A 218 3.01 -1.24 23.18
CA ILE A 218 3.84 -0.56 24.19
C ILE A 218 4.79 -1.50 24.96
N MET A 219 4.48 -2.79 25.02
CA MET A 219 5.31 -3.80 25.67
C MET A 219 6.36 -4.40 24.75
N TYR A 220 6.50 -3.97 23.49
CA TYR A 220 7.38 -4.62 22.49
C TYR A 220 8.24 -3.60 21.73
N GLN A 221 8.85 -2.64 22.44
CA GLN A 221 9.64 -1.55 21.84
C GLN A 221 8.87 -0.71 20.81
N VAL A 222 7.57 -0.48 21.04
CA VAL A 222 6.75 0.41 20.21
C VAL A 222 6.30 1.61 21.05
N PRO A 223 6.63 2.85 20.67
CA PRO A 223 6.25 4.06 21.40
C PRO A 223 4.80 4.47 21.13
N GLN A 224 3.87 3.52 21.16
CA GLN A 224 2.47 3.72 20.80
C GLN A 224 1.51 2.81 21.58
N LYS A 225 0.46 3.40 22.15
CA LYS A 225 -0.71 2.71 22.72
C LYS A 225 -1.54 2.11 21.58
N ARG A 226 -1.22 0.88 21.17
CA ARG A 226 -1.93 0.09 20.16
C ARG A 226 -2.07 -1.35 20.62
N GLU A 227 -3.27 -1.90 20.53
CA GLU A 227 -3.56 -3.28 20.89
C GLU A 227 -3.94 -4.08 19.65
N ARG A 228 -3.49 -5.34 19.58
CA ARG A 228 -3.81 -6.27 18.49
C ARG A 228 -4.09 -7.67 18.99
N LEU A 229 -5.17 -8.24 18.49
CA LEU A 229 -5.50 -9.65 18.69
C LEU A 229 -4.66 -10.48 17.72
N ILE A 230 -3.90 -11.42 18.27
CA ILE A 230 -3.11 -12.36 17.50
C ILE A 230 -3.70 -13.76 17.69
N LEU A 231 -3.98 -14.43 16.58
CA LEU A 231 -4.44 -15.81 16.51
C LEU A 231 -3.29 -16.65 15.94
N ILE A 232 -2.85 -17.68 16.67
CA ILE A 232 -1.85 -18.63 16.19
C ILE A 232 -2.49 -20.01 16.16
N ALA A 233 -2.45 -20.67 15.00
CA ALA A 233 -3.03 -21.98 14.81
C ALA A 233 -1.98 -22.95 14.25
N ILE A 234 -1.83 -24.10 14.90
CA ILE A 234 -0.83 -25.13 14.60
C ILE A 234 -1.54 -26.33 14.01
N ARG A 235 -1.02 -26.91 12.92
CA ARG A 235 -1.64 -28.07 12.26
C ARG A 235 -1.73 -29.25 13.24
N ASN A 236 -2.84 -29.99 13.23
CA ASN A 236 -3.16 -30.98 14.28
C ASN A 236 -2.13 -32.11 14.42
N ASP A 237 -1.46 -32.49 13.34
CA ASP A 237 -0.38 -33.49 13.34
C ASP A 237 0.89 -33.02 14.09
N LEU A 238 1.00 -31.72 14.35
CA LEU A 238 2.11 -31.08 15.06
C LEU A 238 1.71 -30.56 16.45
N ALA A 239 0.45 -30.16 16.64
CA ALA A 239 0.00 -29.40 17.80
C ALA A 239 0.30 -30.05 19.17
N GLU A 240 0.24 -31.39 19.27
CA GLU A 240 0.53 -32.11 20.52
C GLU A 240 2.03 -32.32 20.77
N LYS A 241 2.89 -32.09 19.76
CA LYS A 241 4.34 -32.34 19.81
C LYS A 241 5.15 -31.10 20.19
N VAL A 242 4.54 -29.92 20.13
CA VAL A 242 5.22 -28.63 20.32
C VAL A 242 4.38 -27.69 21.17
N SER A 243 5.00 -26.68 21.77
CA SER A 243 4.30 -25.69 22.58
C SER A 243 4.67 -24.27 22.15
N PHE A 244 3.65 -23.48 21.82
CA PHE A 244 3.86 -22.07 21.50
C PHE A 244 3.97 -21.23 22.78
N HIS A 245 5.04 -20.43 22.84
CA HIS A 245 5.27 -19.48 23.91
C HIS A 245 5.20 -18.06 23.34
N TRP A 246 4.31 -17.24 23.90
CA TRP A 246 4.17 -15.83 23.55
C TRP A 246 5.48 -15.04 23.74
N PRO A 247 5.69 -13.92 23.02
CA PRO A 247 6.92 -13.15 23.14
C PRO A 247 7.03 -12.52 24.53
N SER A 248 8.24 -12.51 25.07
CA SER A 248 8.53 -11.76 26.29
C SER A 248 8.40 -10.26 26.01
N PRO A 249 7.90 -9.44 26.94
CA PRO A 249 7.80 -8.00 26.74
C PRO A 249 9.14 -7.30 26.95
N TYR A 250 9.35 -6.14 26.36
CA TYR A 250 10.51 -5.31 26.64
C TYR A 250 10.43 -4.73 28.06
N THR A 251 11.60 -4.50 28.68
CA THR A 251 11.74 -4.10 30.09
C THR A 251 11.40 -2.64 30.37
N ARG A 252 11.16 -1.82 29.33
CA ARG A 252 10.82 -0.39 29.47
C ARG A 252 9.70 0.03 28.51
N VAL A 253 8.82 0.93 28.96
CA VAL A 253 7.86 1.60 28.08
C VAL A 253 8.56 2.69 27.27
N LEU A 254 8.47 2.61 25.94
CA LEU A 254 8.99 3.65 25.05
C LEU A 254 7.98 4.78 24.85
N THR A 255 8.50 5.99 24.69
CA THR A 255 7.74 7.23 24.58
C THR A 255 7.89 7.87 23.21
N LEU A 256 7.12 8.92 22.92
CA LEU A 256 7.28 9.65 21.67
C LEU A 256 8.69 10.27 21.54
N LYS A 257 9.35 10.61 22.65
CA LYS A 257 10.77 11.03 22.64
C LYS A 257 11.67 9.96 22.03
N ASP A 258 11.46 8.69 22.39
CA ASP A 258 12.23 7.57 21.83
C ASP A 258 11.98 7.38 20.32
N ALA A 259 10.83 7.82 19.80
CA ALA A 259 10.52 7.77 18.37
C ALA A 259 11.16 8.91 17.59
N LEU A 260 11.16 10.12 18.16
CA LEU A 260 11.53 11.35 17.46
C LEU A 260 13.04 11.67 17.55
N TYR A 261 13.70 11.20 18.59
CA TYR A 261 15.12 11.45 18.84
C TYR A 261 15.91 10.14 18.87
N LYS A 262 17.24 10.25 18.80
CA LYS A 262 18.15 9.12 19.00
C LYS A 262 17.78 8.34 20.29
N SER A 263 17.60 7.04 20.15
CA SER A 263 17.13 6.15 21.21
C SER A 263 17.58 4.70 20.99
N VAL A 264 17.06 3.76 21.78
CA VAL A 264 17.33 2.32 21.61
C VAL A 264 16.73 1.75 20.31
N ILE A 265 15.79 2.44 19.67
CA ILE A 265 15.14 1.99 18.43
C ILE A 265 15.56 2.79 17.19
N TYR A 266 16.28 3.91 17.35
CA TYR A 266 16.81 4.73 16.25
C TYR A 266 18.16 5.36 16.59
N ASP A 267 19.12 5.24 15.68
CA ASP A 267 20.48 5.78 15.88
C ASP A 267 20.59 7.30 15.69
N THR A 268 19.54 7.93 15.17
CA THR A 268 19.50 9.35 14.80
C THR A 268 18.18 10.00 15.18
N ASP A 269 18.17 11.32 15.26
CA ASP A 269 16.93 12.09 15.31
C ASP A 269 16.13 11.93 14.02
N VAL A 270 14.82 12.18 14.10
CA VAL A 270 13.90 11.93 12.99
C VAL A 270 14.29 12.73 11.73
N PRO A 271 14.46 12.07 10.56
CA PRO A 271 14.71 12.78 9.32
C PRO A 271 13.54 13.68 8.97
N LYS A 272 13.86 14.85 8.41
CA LYS A 272 12.83 15.75 7.87
C LYS A 272 12.07 15.04 6.74
N SER A 273 10.74 15.14 6.78
CA SER A 273 9.88 14.65 5.71
C SER A 273 8.66 15.56 5.53
N GLU A 274 7.93 15.34 4.43
CA GLU A 274 6.65 15.99 4.21
C GLU A 274 5.60 15.59 5.27
N GLY A 275 4.60 16.45 5.44
CA GLY A 275 3.49 16.23 6.35
C GLY A 275 2.32 17.16 6.04
N VAL A 276 1.12 16.75 6.44
CA VAL A 276 -0.08 17.58 6.32
C VAL A 276 0.09 18.83 7.19
N LYS A 277 -0.42 19.98 6.73
CA LYS A 277 -0.51 21.21 7.53
C LYS A 277 -1.94 21.42 8.02
N TYR A 278 -2.07 22.08 9.17
CA TYR A 278 -3.39 22.50 9.64
C TYR A 278 -3.91 23.68 8.82
N PRO A 279 -5.24 23.77 8.61
CA PRO A 279 -5.86 25.04 8.25
C PRO A 279 -5.62 26.09 9.33
N ALA A 280 -5.45 27.37 8.96
CA ALA A 280 -5.09 28.45 9.87
C ALA A 280 -6.00 28.57 11.11
N LYS A 281 -7.31 28.35 10.97
CA LYS A 281 -8.26 28.34 12.10
C LYS A 281 -7.93 27.26 13.13
N LYS A 282 -7.53 26.08 12.66
CA LYS A 282 -7.20 24.93 13.52
C LYS A 282 -5.83 25.09 14.16
N GLU A 283 -4.87 25.63 13.42
CA GLU A 283 -3.54 25.97 13.93
C GLU A 283 -3.65 26.89 15.15
N LYS A 284 -4.42 27.99 15.05
CA LYS A 284 -4.66 28.91 16.18
C LYS A 284 -5.23 28.22 17.43
N VAL A 285 -6.10 27.23 17.26
CA VAL A 285 -6.68 26.48 18.39
C VAL A 285 -5.62 25.58 19.03
N LEU A 286 -4.88 24.82 18.22
CA LEU A 286 -3.88 23.88 18.74
C LEU A 286 -2.67 24.58 19.36
N ASP A 287 -2.37 25.82 18.95
CA ASP A 287 -1.30 26.63 19.53
C ASP A 287 -1.52 26.90 21.03
N LEU A 288 -2.78 26.94 21.47
CA LEU A 288 -3.17 27.15 22.87
C LEU A 288 -3.10 25.86 23.71
N VAL A 289 -2.94 24.69 23.07
CA VAL A 289 -2.96 23.40 23.78
C VAL A 289 -1.53 23.05 24.20
N PRO A 290 -1.25 22.86 25.50
CA PRO A 290 0.07 22.46 25.96
C PRO A 290 0.38 20.99 25.62
N GLN A 291 1.64 20.60 25.75
CA GLN A 291 2.06 19.22 25.54
C GLN A 291 1.25 18.23 26.41
N GLY A 292 0.78 17.13 25.82
CA GLY A 292 -0.10 16.17 26.48
C GLY A 292 -1.53 16.67 26.78
N GLY A 293 -1.84 17.91 26.43
CA GLY A 293 -3.14 18.56 26.61
C GLY A 293 -4.16 18.21 25.53
N ASP A 294 -5.40 18.61 25.76
CA ASP A 294 -6.49 18.51 24.79
C ASP A 294 -7.46 19.69 24.91
N TRP A 295 -8.66 19.57 24.35
CA TRP A 295 -9.69 20.61 24.37
C TRP A 295 -9.99 21.19 25.76
N ARG A 296 -9.73 20.44 26.85
CA ARG A 296 -9.96 20.90 28.23
C ARG A 296 -8.98 21.99 28.67
N ASN A 297 -7.87 22.15 27.95
CA ASN A 297 -6.87 23.18 28.19
C ASN A 297 -7.17 24.48 27.45
N LEU A 298 -8.18 24.50 26.58
CA LEU A 298 -8.57 25.69 25.82
C LEU A 298 -9.43 26.63 26.68
N PRO A 299 -9.38 27.95 26.40
CA PRO A 299 -10.41 28.87 26.87
C PRO A 299 -11.82 28.36 26.52
N GLU A 300 -12.79 28.54 27.41
CA GLU A 300 -14.09 27.89 27.30
C GLU A 300 -14.86 28.27 26.02
N ASP A 301 -14.78 29.53 25.59
CA ASP A 301 -15.35 30.04 24.35
C ASP A 301 -14.73 29.36 23.12
N VAL A 302 -13.40 29.27 23.08
CA VAL A 302 -12.65 28.58 22.02
C VAL A 302 -12.98 27.08 22.01
N ALA A 303 -13.06 26.45 23.18
CA ALA A 303 -13.39 25.04 23.32
C ALA A 303 -14.81 24.74 22.82
N LYS A 304 -15.81 25.56 23.19
CA LYS A 304 -17.20 25.45 22.72
C LYS A 304 -17.30 25.58 21.21
N GLU A 305 -16.66 26.60 20.64
CA GLU A 305 -16.64 26.81 19.19
C GLU A 305 -15.96 25.64 18.47
N TYR A 306 -14.79 25.21 18.96
CA TYR A 306 -14.04 24.13 18.33
C TYR A 306 -14.79 22.81 18.43
N MET A 307 -15.38 22.47 19.58
CA MET A 307 -16.09 21.21 19.76
C MET A 307 -17.46 21.19 19.07
N GLY A 308 -18.11 22.34 18.93
CA GLY A 308 -19.45 22.46 18.36
C GLY A 308 -20.45 21.56 19.11
N GLY A 309 -21.30 20.83 18.39
CA GLY A 309 -22.27 19.92 19.00
C GLY A 309 -21.65 18.86 19.92
N SER A 310 -20.38 18.50 19.72
CA SER A 310 -19.68 17.61 20.65
C SER A 310 -19.56 18.19 22.04
N TRP A 311 -19.55 19.51 22.26
CA TRP A 311 -19.49 20.10 23.61
C TRP A 311 -20.62 19.58 24.52
N LEU A 312 -21.83 19.44 23.97
CA LEU A 312 -23.07 19.10 24.70
C LEU A 312 -23.22 17.61 25.03
N LEU A 313 -22.40 16.73 24.44
CA LEU A 313 -22.51 15.28 24.61
C LEU A 313 -21.76 14.80 25.87
N GLY A 314 -22.14 13.66 26.44
CA GLY A 314 -21.32 12.97 27.45
C GLY A 314 -20.06 12.33 26.85
N GLY A 315 -19.20 11.74 27.69
CA GLY A 315 -18.00 11.02 27.26
C GLY A 315 -16.76 11.91 27.08
N GLY A 316 -15.63 11.51 27.66
CA GLY A 316 -14.40 12.31 27.69
C GLY A 316 -13.71 12.39 26.33
N LYS A 317 -14.11 13.33 25.46
CA LYS A 317 -13.62 13.56 24.08
C LYS A 317 -12.13 13.97 23.97
N THR A 318 -11.26 13.26 24.66
CA THR A 318 -9.81 13.51 24.79
C THR A 318 -9.06 13.43 23.46
N GLY A 319 -9.69 12.94 22.38
CA GLY A 319 -9.14 12.97 21.03
C GLY A 319 -9.29 14.29 20.28
N MET A 320 -10.08 15.24 20.81
CA MET A 320 -10.29 16.57 20.20
C MET A 320 -9.25 17.58 20.68
N ALA A 321 -8.71 18.36 19.75
CA ALA A 321 -7.64 19.34 20.00
C ALA A 321 -6.44 18.72 20.76
N ARG A 322 -6.15 17.44 20.50
CA ARG A 322 -5.16 16.68 21.28
C ARG A 322 -3.74 16.97 20.80
N ARG A 323 -2.89 17.44 21.73
CA ARG A 323 -1.44 17.53 21.56
C ARG A 323 -0.76 16.35 22.23
N LEU A 324 0.14 15.69 21.50
CA LEU A 324 0.92 14.57 22.02
C LEU A 324 1.95 15.06 23.05
N SER A 325 2.52 14.13 23.80
CA SER A 325 3.60 14.40 24.75
C SER A 325 4.86 13.65 24.38
N LEU A 326 6.04 14.26 24.59
CA LEU A 326 7.32 13.58 24.42
C LEU A 326 7.49 12.49 25.47
N ASP A 327 6.96 12.68 26.67
CA ASP A 327 7.15 11.80 27.82
C ASP A 327 6.09 10.68 27.91
N GLU A 328 5.20 10.59 26.93
CA GLU A 328 4.17 9.54 26.84
C GLU A 328 4.29 8.76 25.51
N PRO A 329 3.87 7.48 25.47
CA PRO A 329 3.66 6.78 24.22
C PRO A 329 2.58 7.49 23.39
N SER A 330 2.77 7.51 22.07
CA SER A 330 1.77 8.06 21.16
C SER A 330 0.43 7.33 21.34
N LEU A 331 -0.67 8.06 21.19
CA LEU A 331 -1.96 7.43 20.95
C LEU A 331 -1.92 6.61 19.65
N THR A 332 -2.83 5.64 19.49
CA THR A 332 -2.98 4.90 18.23
C THR A 332 -3.06 5.90 17.06
N LEU A 333 -2.14 5.75 16.11
CA LEU A 333 -2.13 6.52 14.88
C LEU A 333 -3.25 6.03 13.95
N THR A 334 -3.90 6.99 13.31
CA THR A 334 -5.00 6.77 12.37
C THR A 334 -4.52 6.98 10.94
N CYS A 335 -5.29 6.50 9.96
CA CYS A 335 -5.00 6.66 8.53
C CYS A 335 -5.06 8.12 8.03
N SER A 336 -5.45 9.07 8.90
CA SER A 336 -5.47 10.49 8.59
C SER A 336 -5.05 11.30 9.83
N PRO A 337 -3.96 12.07 9.76
CA PRO A 337 -3.32 12.68 10.93
C PRO A 337 -4.04 13.91 11.48
N CYS A 338 -5.01 14.48 10.75
CA CYS A 338 -5.64 15.77 11.05
C CYS A 338 -7.17 15.70 11.20
N GLN A 339 -7.73 14.52 11.47
CA GLN A 339 -9.15 14.36 11.75
C GLN A 339 -9.54 14.95 13.11
N LYS A 340 -10.65 15.69 13.16
CA LYS A 340 -11.06 16.50 14.31
C LYS A 340 -11.24 15.69 15.62
N GLN A 341 -11.70 14.44 15.52
CA GLN A 341 -11.98 13.58 16.68
C GLN A 341 -10.79 12.71 17.09
N THR A 342 -9.80 12.57 16.21
CA THR A 342 -8.65 11.68 16.37
C THR A 342 -7.36 12.46 16.14
N GLU A 343 -7.35 13.73 16.55
CA GLU A 343 -6.28 14.66 16.26
C GLU A 343 -5.00 14.28 17.00
N ARG A 344 -3.85 14.46 16.36
CA ARG A 344 -2.53 14.12 16.91
C ARG A 344 -1.55 15.24 16.56
N CYS A 345 -1.62 16.34 17.30
CA CYS A 345 -0.70 17.46 17.12
C CYS A 345 0.70 17.07 17.64
N HIS A 346 1.74 17.49 16.91
CA HIS A 346 3.14 17.30 17.27
C HIS A 346 3.40 17.89 18.67
N PRO A 347 4.23 17.25 19.52
CA PRO A 347 4.39 17.66 20.92
C PRO A 347 5.01 19.05 21.11
N LEU A 348 5.80 19.54 20.13
CA LEU A 348 6.53 20.81 20.22
C LEU A 348 6.15 21.82 19.14
N GLU A 349 5.45 21.40 18.09
CA GLU A 349 5.16 22.26 16.92
C GLU A 349 3.66 22.21 16.65
N THR A 350 3.05 23.31 16.20
CA THR A 350 1.61 23.38 15.94
C THR A 350 1.26 22.85 14.54
N ARG A 351 1.58 21.57 14.32
CA ARG A 351 1.31 20.83 13.09
C ARG A 351 0.98 19.37 13.40
N PRO A 352 0.31 18.64 12.49
CA PRO A 352 0.30 17.18 12.55
C PRO A 352 1.71 16.60 12.48
N LEU A 353 1.83 15.35 12.89
CA LEU A 353 3.04 14.57 12.68
C LEU A 353 3.32 14.40 11.18
N THR A 354 4.58 14.53 10.76
CA THR A 354 5.04 14.25 9.39
C THR A 354 4.96 12.76 9.08
N VAL A 355 5.08 12.38 7.80
CA VAL A 355 5.07 10.98 7.37
C VAL A 355 6.16 10.16 8.09
N ARG A 356 7.39 10.67 8.19
CA ARG A 356 8.50 9.95 8.83
C ARG A 356 8.31 9.84 10.33
N GLU A 357 7.81 10.87 11.00
CA GLU A 357 7.42 10.79 12.42
C GLU A 357 6.35 9.72 12.64
N TYR A 358 5.34 9.67 11.76
CA TYR A 358 4.30 8.64 11.75
C TYR A 358 4.87 7.22 11.60
N ALA A 359 5.77 7.04 10.64
CA ALA A 359 6.42 5.78 10.35
C ALA A 359 7.27 5.32 11.55
N ARG A 360 8.02 6.24 12.17
CA ARG A 360 8.87 5.92 13.32
C ARG A 360 8.08 5.46 14.55
N ILE A 361 6.92 6.07 14.81
CA ILE A 361 6.01 5.63 15.88
C ILE A 361 5.50 4.21 15.65
N GLN A 362 5.29 3.82 14.38
CA GLN A 362 4.98 2.45 13.96
C GLN A 362 6.22 1.57 13.82
N THR A 363 7.39 2.05 14.27
CA THR A 363 8.67 1.33 14.31
C THR A 363 9.23 0.93 12.93
N PHE A 364 8.82 1.62 11.85
CA PHE A 364 9.47 1.43 10.55
C PHE A 364 10.87 2.03 10.54
N PRO A 365 11.87 1.34 9.95
CA PRO A 365 13.19 1.91 9.79
C PRO A 365 13.15 3.10 8.81
N ASP A 366 14.10 4.03 8.97
CA ASP A 366 14.13 5.27 8.18
C ASP A 366 14.31 5.03 6.67
N ASN A 367 14.95 3.92 6.30
CA ASN A 367 15.12 3.51 4.92
C ASN A 367 13.90 2.80 4.32
N TRP A 368 12.83 2.58 5.09
CA TRP A 368 11.56 2.12 4.55
C TRP A 368 10.81 3.29 3.91
N LEU A 369 10.69 3.26 2.59
CA LEU A 369 10.07 4.31 1.78
C LEU A 369 8.59 3.99 1.51
N PHE A 370 7.72 4.99 1.42
CA PHE A 370 6.29 4.77 1.15
C PHE A 370 5.90 5.39 -0.20
N ALA A 371 5.26 4.60 -1.06
CA ALA A 371 4.79 5.05 -2.37
C ALA A 371 3.39 5.70 -2.30
N GLY A 372 3.10 6.54 -3.29
CA GLY A 372 1.82 7.22 -3.47
C GLY A 372 1.75 8.63 -2.87
N THR A 373 0.56 9.22 -2.93
CA THR A 373 0.33 10.55 -2.34
C THR A 373 0.53 10.50 -0.82
N MET A 374 0.80 11.65 -0.21
CA MET A 374 0.94 11.76 1.25
C MET A 374 -0.25 11.11 2.02
N ASN A 375 -1.48 11.25 1.52
CA ASN A 375 -2.65 10.57 2.10
C ASN A 375 -2.57 9.03 2.00
N ASN A 376 -2.05 8.51 0.88
CA ASN A 376 -1.82 7.07 0.74
C ASN A 376 -0.74 6.58 1.70
N GLN A 377 0.31 7.36 1.92
CA GLN A 377 1.39 7.03 2.85
C GLN A 377 0.87 6.97 4.30
N TYR A 378 0.11 7.98 4.75
CA TYR A 378 -0.53 7.96 6.08
C TYR A 378 -1.49 6.77 6.26
N LYS A 379 -2.26 6.42 5.23
CA LYS A 379 -3.15 5.25 5.25
C LYS A 379 -2.37 3.95 5.42
N GLN A 380 -1.28 3.76 4.68
CA GLN A 380 -0.41 2.59 4.78
C GLN A 380 0.18 2.47 6.20
N ILE A 381 0.73 3.56 6.74
CA ILE A 381 1.36 3.57 8.07
C ILE A 381 0.31 3.38 9.19
N GLY A 382 -0.86 4.02 9.09
CA GLY A 382 -1.93 3.89 10.09
C GLY A 382 -2.53 2.48 10.17
N ASN A 383 -2.66 1.81 9.03
CA ASN A 383 -3.14 0.43 8.95
C ASN A 383 -2.10 -0.60 9.41
N ALA A 384 -0.81 -0.31 9.26
CA ALA A 384 0.26 -1.26 9.55
C ALA A 384 0.22 -1.79 11.01
N VAL A 385 0.60 -3.06 11.16
CA VAL A 385 1.09 -3.59 12.43
C VAL A 385 2.45 -2.94 12.71
N PRO A 386 2.73 -2.46 13.94
CA PRO A 386 4.05 -1.96 14.26
C PRO A 386 5.12 -3.03 14.00
N VAL A 387 6.19 -2.65 13.31
CA VAL A 387 7.26 -3.57 12.89
C VAL A 387 7.87 -4.31 14.08
N ASN A 388 8.15 -3.64 15.20
CA ASN A 388 8.74 -4.26 16.38
C ASN A 388 7.79 -5.24 17.09
N LEU A 389 6.47 -4.97 17.07
CA LEU A 389 5.48 -5.92 17.56
C LEU A 389 5.45 -7.18 16.68
N ALA A 390 5.41 -7.00 15.35
CA ALA A 390 5.46 -8.10 14.40
C ALA A 390 6.77 -8.90 14.52
N TRP A 391 7.89 -8.23 14.76
CA TRP A 391 9.19 -8.86 14.99
C TRP A 391 9.21 -9.67 16.29
N ALA A 392 8.67 -9.14 17.40
CA ALA A 392 8.57 -9.88 18.65
C ALA A 392 7.74 -11.17 18.48
N VAL A 393 6.56 -11.09 17.86
CA VAL A 393 5.75 -12.27 17.53
C VAL A 393 6.50 -13.22 16.59
N GLY A 394 7.21 -12.67 15.61
CA GLY A 394 8.05 -13.41 14.68
C GLY A 394 9.09 -14.27 15.39
N ARG A 395 9.80 -13.73 16.39
CA ARG A 395 10.81 -14.50 17.17
C ARG A 395 10.19 -15.67 17.92
N SER A 396 9.01 -15.48 18.52
CA SER A 396 8.25 -16.57 19.15
C SER A 396 7.83 -17.65 18.15
N LEU A 397 7.44 -17.24 16.94
CA LEU A 397 7.13 -18.17 15.87
C LEU A 397 8.37 -18.93 15.40
N ILE A 398 9.52 -18.27 15.24
CA ILE A 398 10.78 -18.93 14.87
C ILE A 398 11.17 -19.98 15.92
N ARG A 399 11.00 -19.69 17.21
CA ARG A 399 11.16 -20.69 18.28
C ARG A 399 10.24 -21.89 18.08
N LEU A 400 8.96 -21.67 17.83
CA LEU A 400 8.01 -22.74 17.52
C LEU A 400 8.43 -23.55 16.29
N PHE A 401 8.90 -22.89 15.22
CA PHE A 401 9.36 -23.58 14.01
C PHE A 401 10.66 -24.35 14.22
N ASN A 402 11.54 -23.89 15.11
CA ASN A 402 12.71 -24.63 15.54
C ASN A 402 12.30 -25.89 16.31
N ASP A 403 11.31 -25.81 17.20
CA ASP A 403 10.75 -26.96 17.92
C ASP A 403 10.11 -27.96 16.94
N ILE A 404 9.32 -27.46 15.97
CA ILE A 404 8.75 -28.28 14.89
C ILE A 404 9.85 -28.98 14.08
N GLN A 405 10.94 -28.27 13.75
CA GLN A 405 12.05 -28.83 13.01
C GLN A 405 12.81 -29.92 13.81
N ALA A 406 12.84 -29.80 15.15
CA ALA A 406 13.47 -30.80 16.01
C ALA A 406 12.65 -32.10 16.08
N VAL A 407 11.32 -32.00 16.11
CA VAL A 407 10.43 -33.19 16.16
C VAL A 407 10.14 -33.78 14.78
N GLU A 408 10.13 -32.94 13.75
CA GLU A 408 9.85 -33.32 12.37
C GLU A 408 10.82 -32.59 11.41
N PRO A 409 12.04 -33.14 11.27
CA PRO A 409 13.05 -32.58 10.37
C PRO A 409 12.53 -32.52 8.94
N THR A 410 12.55 -31.32 8.37
CA THR A 410 12.12 -31.07 6.99
C THR A 410 13.13 -30.18 6.29
N GLU A 411 13.32 -30.37 4.99
CA GLU A 411 14.10 -29.46 4.17
C GLU A 411 13.23 -28.29 3.68
N THR A 412 13.87 -27.17 3.35
CA THR A 412 13.19 -26.03 2.75
C THR A 412 12.80 -26.36 1.31
N HIS A 413 11.51 -26.38 1.02
CA HIS A 413 11.01 -26.62 -0.33
C HIS A 413 11.28 -25.42 -1.24
N ASP A 414 11.72 -25.67 -2.48
CA ASP A 414 11.75 -24.64 -3.52
C ASP A 414 10.33 -24.36 -4.02
N CYS A 415 9.89 -23.13 -3.81
CA CYS A 415 8.56 -22.66 -4.21
C CYS A 415 8.58 -21.86 -5.52
N SER A 416 9.74 -21.70 -6.17
CA SER A 416 9.92 -20.79 -7.31
C SER A 416 8.99 -21.14 -8.48
N GLU A 417 8.90 -22.43 -8.83
CA GLU A 417 8.00 -22.89 -9.90
C GLU A 417 6.53 -22.68 -9.53
N ALA A 418 6.13 -23.02 -8.30
CA ALA A 418 4.77 -22.83 -7.83
C ALA A 418 4.35 -21.35 -7.84
N VAL A 419 5.23 -20.45 -7.40
CA VAL A 419 5.01 -19.00 -7.46
C VAL A 419 4.91 -18.52 -8.90
N ALA A 420 5.77 -19.01 -9.80
CA ALA A 420 5.71 -18.67 -11.23
C ALA A 420 4.40 -19.13 -11.88
N GLN A 421 3.88 -20.30 -11.51
CA GLN A 421 2.59 -20.80 -11.99
C GLN A 421 1.43 -19.90 -11.54
N ILE A 422 1.41 -19.49 -10.27
CA ILE A 422 0.39 -18.57 -9.73
C ILE A 422 0.44 -17.22 -10.47
N ILE A 423 1.63 -16.60 -10.57
CA ILE A 423 1.83 -15.32 -11.25
C ILE A 423 1.44 -15.43 -12.74
N GLY A 424 1.82 -16.54 -13.40
CA GLY A 424 1.50 -16.78 -14.81
C GLY A 424 0.00 -16.97 -15.06
N TYR A 425 -0.71 -17.63 -14.14
CA TYR A 425 -2.17 -17.75 -14.20
C TYR A 425 -2.86 -16.39 -14.06
N LEU A 426 -2.43 -15.57 -13.09
CA LEU A 426 -2.97 -14.22 -12.90
C LEU A 426 -2.73 -13.32 -14.11
N LYS A 427 -1.50 -13.29 -14.65
CA LYS A 427 -1.19 -12.52 -15.86
C LYS A 427 -2.06 -12.90 -17.05
N ARG A 428 -2.34 -14.20 -17.25
CA ARG A 428 -3.23 -14.68 -18.32
C ARG A 428 -4.68 -14.24 -18.07
N ASN A 429 -5.14 -14.32 -16.83
CA ASN A 429 -6.48 -13.88 -16.46
C ASN A 429 -6.65 -12.36 -16.56
N ASP A 430 -5.64 -11.58 -16.20
CA ASP A 430 -5.66 -10.12 -16.35
C ASP A 430 -5.63 -9.72 -17.81
N ALA A 431 -4.83 -10.39 -18.64
CA ALA A 431 -4.87 -10.19 -20.09
C ALA A 431 -6.25 -10.51 -20.67
N LYS A 432 -6.90 -11.59 -20.19
CA LYS A 432 -8.28 -11.94 -20.57
C LYS A 432 -9.30 -10.92 -20.06
N LYS A 433 -9.22 -10.50 -18.80
CA LYS A 433 -10.09 -9.46 -18.22
C LYS A 433 -9.92 -8.12 -18.94
N ALA A 434 -8.69 -7.74 -19.31
CA ALA A 434 -8.41 -6.55 -20.09
C ALA A 434 -9.00 -6.64 -21.50
N PHE A 435 -8.93 -7.82 -22.13
CA PHE A 435 -9.56 -8.09 -23.43
C PHE A 435 -11.09 -8.06 -23.34
N ASP A 436 -11.69 -8.70 -22.33
CA ASP A 436 -13.14 -8.72 -22.09
C ASP A 436 -13.66 -7.33 -21.70
N ALA A 437 -12.91 -6.57 -20.90
CA ALA A 437 -13.19 -5.17 -20.58
C ALA A 437 -13.05 -4.29 -21.82
N LYS A 438 -12.10 -4.57 -22.73
CA LYS A 438 -12.01 -3.91 -24.04
C LYS A 438 -13.25 -4.20 -24.88
N ILE A 439 -13.71 -5.45 -24.96
CA ILE A 439 -14.94 -5.85 -25.66
C ILE A 439 -16.19 -5.19 -25.04
N LYS A 440 -16.28 -5.17 -23.71
CA LYS A 440 -17.38 -4.55 -22.98
C LYS A 440 -17.40 -3.03 -23.15
N ARG A 441 -16.23 -2.39 -23.11
CA ARG A 441 -16.05 -0.94 -23.38
C ARG A 441 -16.35 -0.60 -24.85
N PHE A 442 -16.08 -1.51 -25.78
CA PHE A 442 -16.52 -1.41 -27.18
C PHE A 442 -18.05 -1.50 -27.33
N LYS A 443 -18.74 -2.21 -26.43
CA LYS A 443 -20.22 -2.28 -26.41
C LYS A 443 -20.89 -1.14 -25.65
N GLU A 444 -20.21 -0.56 -24.65
CA GLU A 444 -20.82 0.40 -23.71
C GLU A 444 -20.56 1.89 -24.05
N ASN A 445 -19.53 2.21 -24.84
CA ASN A 445 -19.19 3.61 -25.10
C ASN A 445 -19.57 4.10 -26.49
N ASN A 446 -20.85 4.49 -26.59
CA ASN A 446 -21.29 5.62 -27.41
C ASN A 446 -21.28 6.95 -26.60
N ALA A 447 -20.43 7.10 -25.57
CA ALA A 447 -20.25 8.38 -24.88
C ALA A 447 -18.93 8.51 -24.08
N LYS A 448 -18.20 9.60 -24.37
CA LYS A 448 -17.18 10.31 -23.56
C LYS A 448 -15.77 9.71 -23.45
N ILE A 449 -14.90 10.25 -24.30
CA ILE A 449 -13.44 10.13 -24.34
C ILE A 449 -12.81 10.79 -23.09
N LYS A 450 -11.93 10.08 -22.38
CA LYS A 450 -11.12 10.59 -21.25
C LYS A 450 -9.69 10.91 -21.74
N GLN A 451 -9.00 11.83 -21.06
CA GLN A 451 -7.68 12.36 -21.43
C GLN A 451 -6.54 11.51 -20.86
N LEU A 452 -5.46 11.29 -21.62
CA LEU A 452 -4.16 10.83 -21.07
C LEU A 452 -3.52 12.00 -20.31
N ASN A 453 -3.14 11.78 -19.04
CA ASN A 453 -2.34 12.74 -18.31
C ASN A 453 -0.86 12.51 -18.65
N PHE A 454 -0.14 13.59 -18.90
CA PHE A 454 1.26 13.58 -19.33
C PHE A 454 2.20 12.85 -18.34
N PHE A 455 1.82 12.83 -17.05
CA PHE A 455 2.54 12.07 -16.02
C PHE A 455 2.40 10.55 -16.15
N ASP A 456 1.31 10.06 -16.75
CA ASP A 456 1.11 8.61 -16.99
C ASP A 456 2.10 8.11 -18.06
N LEU A 457 2.37 8.93 -19.09
CA LEU A 457 3.36 8.62 -20.14
C LEU A 457 4.80 8.63 -19.61
N LEU A 458 5.14 9.53 -18.67
CA LEU A 458 6.46 9.54 -18.03
C LEU A 458 6.65 8.38 -17.04
N ALA A 459 5.56 7.91 -16.40
CA ALA A 459 5.58 6.74 -15.55
C ALA A 459 5.77 5.43 -16.35
N GLU A 460 5.27 5.40 -17.58
CA GLU A 460 5.34 4.22 -18.46
C GLU A 460 6.61 4.20 -19.33
N TYR A 461 7.23 5.35 -19.62
CA TYR A 461 8.46 5.49 -20.42
C TYR A 461 9.50 6.42 -19.74
N PRO A 462 10.30 5.88 -18.79
CA PRO A 462 11.16 6.68 -17.90
C PRO A 462 12.26 7.52 -18.58
N ASP A 463 12.72 7.10 -19.77
CA ASP A 463 13.80 7.78 -20.51
C ASP A 463 13.29 8.91 -21.43
N GLY A 464 11.98 9.20 -21.41
CA GLY A 464 11.35 10.27 -22.22
C GLY A 464 11.26 9.98 -23.72
N ILE A 465 11.79 8.85 -24.18
CA ILE A 465 11.77 8.36 -25.56
C ILE A 465 10.96 7.06 -25.59
N VAL A 466 9.89 6.99 -26.39
CA VAL A 466 9.23 5.71 -26.71
C VAL A 466 10.08 5.04 -27.80
N SER A 467 11.21 4.46 -27.41
CA SER A 467 12.13 3.82 -28.37
C SER A 467 11.62 2.43 -28.75
N SER A 468 11.47 2.24 -30.05
CA SER A 468 11.20 1.00 -30.80
C SER A 468 9.73 0.62 -31.08
N THR A 469 9.01 1.46 -31.83
CA THR A 469 7.82 1.00 -32.58
C THR A 469 8.11 0.49 -33.98
N VAL A 470 9.37 0.51 -34.44
CA VAL A 470 9.77 -0.16 -35.68
C VAL A 470 11.11 -0.85 -35.46
N LYS A 471 11.11 -2.12 -35.05
CA LYS A 471 12.25 -2.98 -35.33
C LYS A 471 12.32 -3.09 -36.86
N GLU A 472 13.41 -2.62 -37.45
CA GLU A 472 13.72 -2.92 -38.84
C GLU A 472 13.67 -4.44 -39.03
N PRO A 473 12.90 -4.98 -39.99
CA PRO A 473 13.26 -6.26 -40.56
C PRO A 473 14.64 -6.06 -41.20
N GLN A 474 15.62 -6.88 -40.83
CA GLN A 474 16.89 -6.95 -41.55
C GLN A 474 16.58 -7.19 -43.03
N LEU A 475 16.76 -6.15 -43.85
CA LEU A 475 16.66 -6.24 -45.30
C LEU A 475 18.00 -6.75 -45.83
N GLU A 476 18.11 -8.07 -45.97
CA GLU A 476 19.05 -8.64 -46.94
C GLU A 476 18.59 -8.25 -48.35
N GLY A 477 19.41 -7.46 -49.04
CA GLY A 477 19.33 -7.30 -50.50
C GLY A 477 19.06 -5.88 -50.99
N TYR A 478 19.99 -5.37 -51.81
CA TYR A 478 19.82 -4.18 -52.63
C TYR A 478 18.60 -4.33 -53.57
N GLY A 479 17.69 -3.34 -53.55
CA GLY A 479 16.72 -3.13 -54.63
C GLY A 479 15.26 -3.58 -54.40
N LYS A 480 14.81 -3.82 -53.17
CA LYS A 480 13.37 -4.05 -52.89
C LYS A 480 12.66 -2.77 -52.44
N SER A 481 11.64 -2.36 -53.19
CA SER A 481 10.70 -1.30 -52.83
C SER A 481 10.00 -1.61 -51.52
N CYS A 482 9.85 -0.62 -50.62
CA CYS A 482 9.04 -0.74 -49.41
C CYS A 482 7.59 -1.06 -49.80
N GLU A 483 7.17 -2.32 -49.68
CA GLU A 483 5.76 -2.67 -49.77
C GLU A 483 5.02 -2.00 -48.60
N ILE A 484 3.97 -1.25 -48.93
CA ILE A 484 3.13 -0.61 -47.92
C ILE A 484 2.23 -1.68 -47.33
N ASP A 485 2.44 -1.97 -46.05
CA ASP A 485 1.57 -2.87 -45.30
C ASP A 485 0.22 -2.19 -45.01
N MET A 486 -0.78 -2.57 -45.78
CA MET A 486 -2.16 -2.06 -45.65
C MET A 486 -2.82 -2.50 -44.33
N GLY A 487 -2.25 -3.47 -43.60
CA GLY A 487 -2.71 -3.98 -42.31
C GLY A 487 -2.24 -3.18 -41.08
N LYS A 488 -1.45 -2.11 -41.28
CA LYS A 488 -0.92 -1.29 -40.17
C LYS A 488 -1.80 -0.08 -39.85
N ASN A 489 -1.75 0.33 -38.58
CA ASN A 489 -2.48 1.48 -38.09
C ASN A 489 -1.92 2.81 -38.62
N VAL A 490 -2.84 3.73 -38.92
CA VAL A 490 -2.54 5.08 -39.40
C VAL A 490 -3.05 6.16 -38.44
N LEU A 491 -2.23 7.17 -38.18
CA LEU A 491 -2.60 8.38 -37.44
C LEU A 491 -2.94 9.50 -38.43
N ILE A 492 -4.20 9.93 -38.49
CA ILE A 492 -4.62 11.09 -39.30
C ILE A 492 -4.82 12.27 -38.37
N CYS A 493 -4.10 13.37 -38.60
CA CYS A 493 -4.25 14.55 -37.75
C CYS A 493 -4.12 15.87 -38.51
N LEU A 494 -4.86 16.87 -38.03
CA LEU A 494 -4.78 18.23 -38.50
C LEU A 494 -3.38 18.83 -38.25
N VAL A 495 -2.74 19.27 -39.31
CA VAL A 495 -1.50 20.04 -39.25
C VAL A 495 -1.82 21.49 -38.88
N LYS A 496 -1.12 22.03 -37.88
CA LYS A 496 -1.28 23.42 -37.47
C LYS A 496 -0.78 24.36 -38.56
N LYS A 497 -1.45 25.52 -38.71
CA LYS A 497 -1.20 26.50 -39.78
C LYS A 497 0.28 26.89 -39.93
N ASP A 498 1.01 26.92 -38.81
CA ASP A 498 2.44 27.26 -38.75
C ASP A 498 3.39 26.21 -39.35
N ASN A 499 2.91 24.99 -39.65
CA ASN A 499 3.71 23.91 -40.24
C ASN A 499 3.25 23.46 -41.63
N ILE A 500 2.13 23.99 -42.16
CA ILE A 500 1.51 23.49 -43.41
C ILE A 500 2.49 23.50 -44.59
N SER A 501 3.30 24.56 -44.75
CA SER A 501 4.28 24.67 -45.85
C SER A 501 5.24 23.48 -45.90
N LYS A 502 5.73 23.01 -44.75
CA LYS A 502 6.66 21.87 -44.69
C LYS A 502 6.07 20.58 -45.25
N TYR A 503 4.75 20.38 -45.09
CA TYR A 503 4.06 19.20 -45.61
C TYR A 503 3.74 19.34 -47.10
N LEU A 504 3.46 20.57 -47.57
CA LEU A 504 3.29 20.85 -49.01
C LEU A 504 4.60 20.62 -49.78
N ASP A 505 5.72 21.07 -49.21
CA ASP A 505 7.06 20.93 -49.78
C ASP A 505 7.69 19.54 -49.51
N LYS A 506 6.99 18.66 -48.77
CA LYS A 506 7.43 17.31 -48.36
C LYS A 506 8.73 17.28 -47.53
N ASN A 507 9.06 18.38 -46.88
CA ASN A 507 10.24 18.55 -46.03
C ASN A 507 9.94 18.35 -44.53
N ALA A 508 8.75 17.86 -44.19
CA ALA A 508 8.35 17.61 -42.80
C ALA A 508 9.01 16.34 -42.24
N THR A 509 9.84 16.50 -41.22
CA THR A 509 10.52 15.39 -40.52
C THR A 509 9.96 15.12 -39.12
N VAL A 510 9.13 16.04 -38.60
CA VAL A 510 8.59 15.96 -37.23
C VAL A 510 7.15 16.46 -37.20
N TYR A 511 6.27 15.73 -36.52
CA TYR A 511 4.92 16.16 -36.17
C TYR A 511 4.81 16.32 -34.64
N TYR A 512 4.29 17.46 -34.18
CA TYR A 512 3.96 17.65 -32.77
C TYR A 512 2.46 17.70 -32.57
N THR A 513 2.00 17.13 -31.46
CA THR A 513 0.59 17.07 -31.10
C THR A 513 0.09 18.35 -30.42
N GLY A 514 -1.24 18.45 -30.24
CA GLY A 514 -1.85 19.40 -29.32
C GLY A 514 -1.42 19.17 -27.85
N LYS A 515 -1.83 20.04 -26.91
CA LYS A 515 -1.61 19.79 -25.47
C LYS A 515 -2.39 18.59 -24.94
N ARG A 516 -3.30 18.05 -25.77
CA ARG A 516 -4.19 16.95 -25.46
C ARG A 516 -3.97 15.87 -26.51
N PHE A 517 -3.71 14.65 -26.07
CA PHE A 517 -3.65 13.47 -26.91
C PHE A 517 -4.70 12.45 -26.42
N PRO A 518 -5.48 11.81 -27.30
CA PRO A 518 -6.57 10.93 -26.86
C PRO A 518 -6.03 9.68 -26.14
N SER A 519 -6.62 9.31 -25.01
CA SER A 519 -6.24 8.10 -24.27
C SER A 519 -6.61 6.79 -24.95
N THR A 520 -7.35 6.87 -26.05
CA THR A 520 -7.73 5.71 -26.85
C THR A 520 -6.61 5.32 -27.80
N VAL A 521 -5.69 6.23 -28.15
CA VAL A 521 -4.52 5.91 -28.96
C VAL A 521 -3.47 5.24 -28.12
N GLU A 522 -3.03 4.08 -28.54
CA GLU A 522 -1.82 3.45 -28.04
C GLU A 522 -0.66 3.86 -28.97
N PRO A 523 0.28 4.75 -28.55
CA PRO A 523 1.35 5.23 -29.43
C PRO A 523 2.20 4.10 -30.00
N GLY A 524 2.34 2.99 -29.25
CA GLY A 524 3.07 1.79 -29.66
C GLY A 524 2.40 0.95 -30.77
N LYS A 525 1.20 1.30 -31.22
CA LYS A 525 0.54 0.65 -32.37
C LYS A 525 0.61 1.48 -33.64
N LEU A 526 0.86 2.78 -33.54
CA LEU A 526 0.89 3.67 -34.69
C LEU A 526 2.11 3.40 -35.56
N TYR A 527 1.87 3.23 -36.86
CA TYR A 527 2.93 2.96 -37.82
C TYR A 527 3.02 4.03 -38.91
N TYR A 528 1.86 4.48 -39.42
CA TYR A 528 1.79 5.53 -40.42
C TYR A 528 1.19 6.81 -39.88
N PHE A 529 1.50 7.93 -40.53
CA PHE A 529 0.95 9.25 -40.28
C PHE A 529 0.44 9.87 -41.58
N VAL A 530 -0.77 10.43 -41.55
CA VAL A 530 -1.38 11.14 -42.68
C VAL A 530 -1.72 12.57 -42.23
N PRO A 531 -1.01 13.59 -42.74
CA PRO A 531 -1.32 14.97 -42.44
C PRO A 531 -2.64 15.39 -43.09
N TYR A 532 -3.55 15.92 -42.29
CA TYR A 532 -4.73 16.64 -42.77
C TYR A 532 -4.42 18.14 -42.80
N LEU A 533 -4.46 18.75 -43.98
CA LEU A 533 -4.20 20.18 -44.16
C LEU A 533 -5.53 20.94 -44.21
N SER A 534 -5.74 21.85 -43.26
CA SER A 534 -6.98 22.63 -43.15
C SER A 534 -7.37 23.26 -44.49
N GLY A 535 -8.56 22.94 -44.99
CA GLY A 535 -9.09 23.50 -46.25
C GLY A 535 -8.61 22.80 -47.54
N GLN A 536 -7.64 21.88 -47.46
CA GLN A 536 -7.20 21.10 -48.62
C GLN A 536 -7.60 19.62 -48.50
N GLY A 537 -7.31 18.98 -47.36
CA GLY A 537 -7.61 17.56 -47.17
C GLY A 537 -6.39 16.74 -46.74
N ALA A 538 -6.50 15.43 -46.88
CA ALA A 538 -5.41 14.47 -46.77
C ALA A 538 -5.00 13.98 -48.16
N ARG A 539 -3.70 13.78 -48.37
CA ARG A 539 -3.15 13.27 -49.64
C ARG A 539 -1.93 12.39 -49.44
N ASP A 540 -1.05 12.77 -48.52
CA ASP A 540 0.29 12.21 -48.42
C ASP A 540 0.41 11.21 -47.26
N LEU A 541 1.25 10.18 -47.42
CA LEU A 541 1.53 9.17 -46.39
C LEU A 541 2.96 9.31 -45.86
N TYR A 542 3.09 9.29 -44.54
CA TYR A 542 4.35 9.32 -43.82
C TYR A 542 4.48 8.07 -42.94
N ARG A 543 5.71 7.61 -42.71
CA ARG A 543 6.04 6.60 -41.70
C ARG A 543 6.37 7.29 -40.38
N ILE A 544 5.91 6.73 -39.26
CA ILE A 544 6.34 7.15 -37.92
C ILE A 544 7.58 6.32 -37.55
N LYS A 545 8.71 6.99 -37.32
CA LYS A 545 9.97 6.38 -36.90
C LYS A 545 10.05 6.21 -35.39
N ALA A 546 9.65 7.25 -34.66
CA ALA A 546 9.69 7.28 -33.21
C ALA A 546 8.60 8.21 -32.66
N ALA A 547 8.19 7.95 -31.42
CA ALA A 547 7.39 8.87 -30.63
C ALA A 547 8.17 9.23 -29.37
N ARG A 548 8.18 10.50 -28.99
CA ARG A 548 8.90 10.96 -27.80
C ARG A 548 8.25 12.19 -27.20
N VAL A 549 8.62 12.49 -25.96
CA VAL A 549 8.30 13.79 -25.37
C VAL A 549 9.26 14.83 -25.96
N GLY A 550 8.72 15.93 -26.46
CA GLY A 550 9.48 17.07 -26.96
C GLY A 550 8.75 18.38 -26.64
N THR A 551 9.11 19.47 -27.29
CA THR A 551 8.43 20.76 -27.11
C THR A 551 7.79 21.25 -28.42
N ARG A 552 6.84 22.17 -28.31
CA ARG A 552 6.26 22.82 -29.48
C ARG A 552 7.34 23.56 -30.28
N LYS A 553 7.43 23.32 -31.59
CA LYS A 553 8.40 23.96 -32.50
C LYS A 553 9.87 23.67 -32.13
N GLU A 554 10.16 22.47 -31.66
CA GLU A 554 11.53 22.01 -31.44
C GLU A 554 12.39 22.23 -32.70
N GLY A 555 13.55 22.87 -32.54
CA GLY A 555 14.45 23.24 -33.64
C GLY A 555 14.03 24.47 -34.48
N GLN A 556 13.03 25.25 -34.06
CA GLN A 556 12.61 26.49 -34.76
C GLN A 556 12.61 27.71 -33.82
N THR A 557 12.74 28.91 -34.40
CA THR A 557 12.69 30.20 -33.67
C THR A 557 11.31 30.42 -33.02
N GLY A 558 11.29 30.71 -31.71
CA GLY A 558 10.07 30.92 -30.92
C GLY A 558 9.58 29.70 -30.13
N ASN A 559 10.44 28.69 -29.90
CA ASN A 559 10.16 27.56 -29.02
C ASN A 559 10.00 28.03 -27.56
N ASN A 560 8.94 27.58 -26.88
CA ASN A 560 8.79 27.75 -25.44
C ASN A 560 9.28 26.46 -24.76
N PRO A 561 10.39 26.51 -23.99
CA PRO A 561 11.00 25.31 -23.40
C PRO A 561 10.11 24.59 -22.38
N ASN A 562 8.99 25.21 -21.96
CA ASN A 562 8.04 24.63 -20.99
C ASN A 562 6.72 24.15 -21.65
N ASP A 563 6.57 24.16 -22.98
CA ASP A 563 5.39 23.66 -23.69
C ASP A 563 5.62 22.23 -24.22
N TYR A 564 5.64 21.26 -23.30
CA TYR A 564 5.87 19.84 -23.60
C TYR A 564 4.72 19.23 -24.42
N ARG A 565 5.08 18.42 -25.42
CA ARG A 565 4.17 17.74 -26.36
C ARG A 565 4.63 16.32 -26.65
N LEU A 566 3.70 15.48 -27.10
CA LEU A 566 4.08 14.26 -27.82
C LEU A 566 4.52 14.65 -29.22
N VAL A 567 5.70 14.19 -29.61
CA VAL A 567 6.38 14.48 -30.86
C VAL A 567 6.66 13.18 -31.58
N PHE A 568 6.23 13.10 -32.84
CA PHE A 568 6.49 11.97 -33.73
C PHE A 568 7.55 12.37 -34.74
N GLU A 569 8.59 11.56 -34.84
CA GLU A 569 9.56 11.65 -35.92
C GLU A 569 8.97 10.91 -37.11
N ILE A 570 8.88 11.59 -38.25
CA ILE A 570 8.16 11.10 -39.42
C ILE A 570 9.02 11.18 -40.68
N GLU A 571 8.70 10.34 -41.65
CA GLU A 571 9.38 10.28 -42.94
C GLU A 571 8.36 10.13 -44.07
N TYR A 572 8.46 10.98 -45.09
CA TYR A 572 7.59 10.90 -46.25
C TYR A 572 7.80 9.59 -47.01
N ILE A 573 6.71 8.92 -47.37
CA ILE A 573 6.74 7.70 -48.19
C ILE A 573 6.34 8.04 -49.63
N LYS A 574 5.05 8.36 -49.84
CA LYS A 574 4.46 8.59 -51.15
C LYS A 574 3.07 9.25 -51.02
N PRO A 575 2.45 9.75 -52.10
CA PRO A 575 1.06 10.18 -52.04
C PRO A 575 0.14 8.95 -51.89
N LEU A 576 -0.82 9.05 -50.97
CA LEU A 576 -1.89 8.07 -50.77
C LEU A 576 -3.01 8.24 -51.82
N PHE A 577 -3.28 9.49 -52.23
CA PHE A 577 -4.29 9.85 -53.24
C PHE A 577 -3.69 10.75 -54.33
N ALA A 578 -4.27 10.72 -55.54
CA ALA A 578 -3.84 11.57 -56.65
C ALA A 578 -4.06 13.07 -56.35
N GLU A 579 -5.19 13.40 -55.74
CA GLU A 579 -5.56 14.76 -55.31
C GLU A 579 -5.83 14.78 -53.79
N TYR A 580 -5.91 15.98 -53.21
CA TYR A 580 -6.29 16.11 -51.80
C TYR A 580 -7.76 15.75 -51.61
N LYS A 581 -8.04 14.76 -50.77
CA LYS A 581 -9.41 14.33 -50.44
C LYS A 581 -9.79 14.78 -49.03
N GLN A 582 -11.03 15.23 -48.85
CA GLN A 582 -11.57 15.50 -47.51
C GLN A 582 -11.92 14.18 -46.84
N PRO A 583 -11.30 13.81 -45.70
CA PRO A 583 -11.60 12.57 -45.03
C PRO A 583 -13.05 12.55 -44.55
N PRO A 584 -13.78 11.42 -44.70
CA PRO A 584 -15.16 11.28 -44.24
C PRO A 584 -15.29 11.22 -42.70
N LEU A 585 -14.30 11.74 -41.97
CA LEU A 585 -14.20 11.69 -40.52
C LEU A 585 -14.72 13.00 -39.90
N GLU A 586 -15.41 12.92 -38.77
CA GLU A 586 -15.73 14.11 -37.96
C GLU A 586 -14.44 14.67 -37.34
N ILE A 587 -13.82 15.65 -38.02
CA ILE A 587 -12.44 16.15 -37.76
C ILE A 587 -12.18 16.66 -36.32
N TRP A 588 -13.22 16.85 -35.49
CA TRP A 588 -13.07 17.17 -34.07
C TRP A 588 -12.72 15.95 -33.18
N HIS A 589 -12.73 14.75 -33.76
CA HIS A 589 -12.21 13.51 -33.19
C HIS A 589 -10.89 13.15 -33.91
N THR A 590 -9.76 13.71 -33.45
CA THR A 590 -8.41 13.31 -33.92
C THR A 590 -8.03 11.92 -33.38
N TYR A 591 -8.80 10.87 -33.72
CA TYR A 591 -8.52 9.48 -33.34
C TYR A 591 -9.07 8.48 -34.35
N THR A 592 -8.28 7.47 -34.73
CA THR A 592 -8.80 6.13 -35.07
C THR A 592 -7.77 5.01 -34.73
N ASP A 593 -8.28 3.81 -34.37
CA ASP A 593 -7.57 2.51 -34.40
C ASP A 593 -7.71 1.90 -35.82
N MET A 594 -7.62 2.75 -36.84
CA MET A 594 -7.95 2.37 -38.23
C MET A 594 -6.71 1.83 -38.92
N ILE A 595 -6.93 0.76 -39.65
CA ILE A 595 -5.92 0.13 -40.49
C ILE A 595 -5.86 0.91 -41.82
N LEU A 596 -4.67 1.10 -42.38
CA LEU A 596 -4.45 1.93 -43.57
C LEU A 596 -5.38 1.54 -44.75
N GLY A 597 -5.62 0.23 -44.94
CA GLY A 597 -6.55 -0.26 -45.96
C GLY A 597 -8.01 0.16 -45.75
N GLU A 598 -8.51 0.15 -44.51
CA GLU A 598 -9.86 0.61 -44.21
C GLU A 598 -10.00 2.12 -44.48
N PHE A 599 -8.95 2.88 -44.17
CA PHE A 599 -8.93 4.32 -44.44
C PHE A 599 -8.97 4.61 -45.94
N THR A 600 -8.18 3.90 -46.75
CA THR A 600 -8.18 4.13 -48.21
C THR A 600 -9.52 3.73 -48.84
N SER A 601 -10.08 2.58 -48.45
CA SER A 601 -11.37 2.10 -49.00
C SER A 601 -12.55 3.00 -48.63
N ALA A 602 -12.49 3.72 -47.50
CA ALA A 602 -13.51 4.71 -47.15
C ALA A 602 -13.65 5.87 -48.16
N PHE A 603 -12.66 6.11 -49.03
CA PHE A 603 -12.75 7.09 -50.12
C PHE A 603 -13.09 6.49 -51.48
N GLU A 604 -13.06 5.16 -51.62
CA GLU A 604 -13.46 4.46 -52.85
C GLU A 604 -14.98 4.26 -52.88
N VAL A 605 -15.62 4.10 -51.72
CA VAL A 605 -17.09 3.93 -51.58
C VAL A 605 -17.87 5.25 -51.73
N ALA A 606 -17.19 6.40 -51.77
CA ALA A 606 -17.80 7.73 -51.82
C ALA A 606 -17.86 8.36 -53.23
N GLU A 607 -17.41 7.65 -54.27
CA GLU A 607 -17.39 8.12 -55.67
C GLU A 607 -18.47 7.49 -56.58
N ASP A 608 -19.47 6.79 -56.02
CA ASP A 608 -20.66 6.30 -56.75
C ASP A 608 -21.93 7.12 -56.46
#